data_AF-A0A836V6N7-F1
#
_entry.id   AF-A0A836V6N7-F1
#
_cell.length_a   1.000
_cell.length_b   1.000
_cell.length_c   1.000
_cell.angle_alpha   90.00
_cell.angle_beta   90.00
_cell.angle_gamma   90.00
#
_symmetry.space_group_name_H-M   'P 1'
#
loop_
_entity.id
_entity.type
_entity.pdbx_description
1 polymer ?
#
loop_
_entity_poly.entity_id
_entity_poly.type
_entity_poly.pdbx_seq_one_letter_code
_entity_poly.pdbx_strand_id
1 'polypeptide(L)'
;EQGKFRRLLLSRIEMEKSRLRKKTDDGFDIGFILEPGTKLQHGDVISESDETILIEQLPEKTLTVKFKQNDKNLFLLVGHIIGNRHRPISIRNETISFPIHDNSEMELFERLFHEVIHEIDLSIDEQRFIPHTSMDVHEH
;
A
#
# COMPACT_ATOMS: atom_id res chain seq x y z
N GLU A 1 -21.18 -28.57 -11.50
CA GLU A 1 -21.91 -27.31 -11.21
C GLU A 1 -20.97 -26.14 -11.48
N GLN A 2 -21.48 -24.93 -11.70
CA GLN A 2 -20.64 -23.73 -11.74
C GLN A 2 -20.41 -23.30 -10.29
N GLY A 3 -19.15 -23.35 -9.83
CA GLY A 3 -18.79 -22.87 -8.50
C GLY A 3 -19.16 -21.40 -8.29
N LYS A 4 -19.41 -21.01 -7.04
CA LYS A 4 -19.75 -19.65 -6.67
C LYS A 4 -18.48 -18.78 -6.61
N PHE A 5 -18.55 -17.62 -7.25
CA PHE A 5 -17.47 -16.63 -7.28
C PHE A 5 -17.78 -15.48 -6.33
N ARG A 6 -16.81 -15.08 -5.51
CA ARG A 6 -16.94 -14.00 -4.52
C ARG A 6 -15.73 -13.10 -4.51
N ARG A 7 -15.90 -11.88 -4.02
CA ARG A 7 -14.79 -10.93 -3.83
C ARG A 7 -14.55 -10.71 -2.35
N LEU A 8 -13.28 -10.68 -1.98
CA LEU A 8 -12.87 -10.31 -0.64
C LEU A 8 -12.01 -9.05 -0.70
N LEU A 9 -12.59 -7.97 -0.19
CA LEU A 9 -11.96 -6.65 -0.13
C LEU A 9 -11.05 -6.56 1.11
N LEU A 10 -9.75 -6.41 0.91
CA LEU A 10 -8.76 -6.35 1.98
C LEU A 10 -7.98 -5.03 1.93
N SER A 11 -7.74 -4.42 3.09
CA SER A 11 -6.70 -3.40 3.21
C SER A 11 -5.33 -4.05 3.05
N ARG A 12 -4.32 -3.26 2.65
CA ARG A 12 -2.93 -3.74 2.57
C ARG A 12 -2.47 -4.40 3.88
N ILE A 13 -2.81 -3.82 5.03
CA ILE A 13 -2.44 -4.36 6.35
C ILE A 13 -3.09 -5.72 6.62
N GLU A 14 -4.31 -5.96 6.12
CA GLU A 14 -4.95 -7.27 6.25
C GLU A 14 -4.30 -8.33 5.36
N MET A 15 -3.78 -7.93 4.19
CA MET A 15 -3.13 -8.84 3.24
C MET A 15 -1.78 -9.38 3.73
N GLU A 16 -1.15 -8.67 4.66
CA GLU A 16 0.07 -9.08 5.36
C GLU A 16 -0.18 -10.14 6.45
N LYS A 17 -1.44 -10.41 6.82
CA LYS A 17 -1.76 -11.31 7.93
C LYS A 17 -1.75 -12.77 7.48
N SER A 18 -1.03 -13.60 8.23
CA SER A 18 -1.11 -15.07 8.08
C SER A 18 -2.43 -15.66 8.59
N ARG A 19 -3.18 -14.91 9.42
CA ARG A 19 -4.49 -15.32 9.96
C ARG A 19 -5.47 -14.17 9.88
N LEU A 20 -6.59 -14.39 9.21
CA LEU A 20 -7.63 -13.38 8.99
C LEU A 20 -9.00 -14.04 9.02
N ARG A 21 -10.01 -13.36 9.57
CA ARG A 21 -11.42 -13.70 9.38
C ARG A 21 -12.18 -12.47 8.96
N LYS A 22 -12.90 -12.53 7.84
CA LYS A 22 -13.60 -11.39 7.26
C LYS A 22 -14.77 -11.87 6.41
N LYS A 23 -15.77 -11.01 6.23
CA LYS A 23 -16.87 -11.28 5.30
C LYS A 23 -16.51 -10.81 3.88
N THR A 24 -16.89 -11.59 2.88
CA THR A 24 -16.91 -11.18 1.47
C THR A 24 -17.89 -10.02 1.25
N ASP A 25 -17.84 -9.42 0.07
CA ASP A 25 -18.77 -8.37 -0.36
C ASP A 25 -20.25 -8.81 -0.31
N ASP A 26 -20.52 -10.10 -0.53
CA ASP A 26 -21.85 -10.71 -0.41
C ASP A 26 -22.18 -11.26 0.98
N GLY A 27 -21.36 -10.97 2.00
CA GLY A 27 -21.64 -11.24 3.41
C GLY A 27 -21.25 -12.64 3.92
N PHE A 28 -20.59 -13.45 3.11
CA PHE A 28 -20.11 -14.78 3.49
C PHE A 28 -18.85 -14.69 4.33
N ASP A 29 -18.88 -15.37 5.48
CA ASP A 29 -17.81 -15.31 6.47
C ASP A 29 -16.71 -16.31 6.11
N ILE A 30 -15.50 -15.80 5.87
CA ILE A 30 -14.32 -16.60 5.52
C ILE A 30 -13.21 -16.38 6.55
N GLY A 31 -12.51 -17.47 6.89
CA GLY A 31 -11.24 -17.45 7.61
C GLY A 31 -10.10 -17.96 6.74
N PHE A 32 -8.95 -17.28 6.78
CA PHE A 32 -7.69 -17.78 6.22
C PHE A 32 -6.70 -18.14 7.33
N ILE A 33 -6.01 -19.25 7.12
CA ILE A 33 -4.79 -19.62 7.84
C ILE A 33 -3.76 -19.93 6.76
N LEU A 34 -2.81 -19.03 6.59
CA LEU A 34 -1.74 -19.13 5.61
C LEU A 34 -0.45 -19.57 6.30
N GLU A 35 0.45 -20.20 5.52
CA GLU A 35 1.79 -20.51 6.00
C GLU A 35 2.53 -19.22 6.41
N PRO A 36 3.36 -19.24 7.47
CA PRO A 36 4.14 -18.08 7.88
C PRO A 36 4.94 -17.49 6.70
N GLY A 37 4.89 -16.17 6.54
CA GLY A 37 5.54 -15.45 5.44
C GLY A 37 4.72 -15.37 4.14
N THR A 38 3.57 -16.06 4.06
CA THR A 38 2.64 -15.90 2.93
C THR A 38 1.89 -14.57 3.05
N LYS A 39 1.98 -13.75 2.01
CA LYS A 39 1.22 -12.50 1.87
C LYS A 39 0.22 -12.66 0.74
N LEU A 40 -1.02 -12.21 0.97
CA LEU A 40 -2.00 -12.12 -0.10
C LEU A 40 -1.65 -10.96 -1.02
N GLN A 41 -1.90 -11.12 -2.31
CA GLN A 41 -1.72 -10.08 -3.32
C GLN A 41 -3.05 -9.75 -3.99
N HIS A 42 -3.15 -8.53 -4.53
CA HIS A 42 -4.32 -8.14 -5.29
C HIS A 42 -4.37 -9.02 -6.55
N GLY A 43 -5.52 -9.64 -6.80
CA GLY A 43 -5.72 -10.54 -7.93
C GLY A 43 -5.46 -12.01 -7.59
N ASP A 44 -5.01 -12.34 -6.38
CA ASP A 44 -4.94 -13.74 -5.95
C ASP A 44 -6.33 -14.38 -6.01
N VAL A 45 -6.36 -15.62 -6.48
CA VAL A 45 -7.57 -16.44 -6.56
C VAL A 45 -7.39 -17.64 -5.66
N ILE A 46 -8.29 -17.77 -4.69
CA ILE A 46 -8.33 -18.91 -3.76
C ILE A 46 -9.58 -19.71 -4.09
N SER A 47 -9.39 -20.97 -4.47
CA SER A 47 -10.47 -21.88 -4.80
C SER A 47 -10.46 -23.05 -3.83
N GLU A 48 -11.61 -23.30 -3.20
CA GLU A 48 -11.83 -24.46 -2.34
C GLU A 48 -13.22 -25.04 -2.61
N SER A 49 -13.26 -26.32 -3.01
CA SER A 49 -14.49 -27.00 -3.44
C SER A 49 -15.21 -26.21 -4.54
N ASP A 50 -16.45 -25.79 -4.31
CA ASP A 50 -17.26 -25.02 -5.26
C ASP A 50 -17.22 -23.51 -4.98
N GLU A 51 -16.34 -23.03 -4.11
CA GLU A 51 -16.19 -21.60 -3.81
C GLU A 51 -14.88 -21.07 -4.40
N THR A 52 -14.94 -19.94 -5.10
CA THR A 52 -13.78 -19.24 -5.66
C THR A 52 -13.81 -17.80 -5.19
N ILE A 53 -12.69 -17.35 -4.63
CA ILE A 53 -12.56 -16.05 -3.97
C ILE A 53 -11.45 -15.28 -4.64
N LEU A 54 -11.81 -14.11 -5.17
CA LEU A 54 -10.87 -13.12 -5.69
C LEU A 54 -10.49 -12.15 -4.57
N ILE A 55 -9.19 -12.03 -4.30
CA ILE A 55 -8.65 -11.04 -3.36
C ILE A 55 -8.50 -9.70 -4.07
N GLU A 56 -9.13 -8.66 -3.53
CA GLU A 56 -9.03 -7.31 -4.04
C GLU A 56 -8.54 -6.36 -2.94
N GLN A 57 -7.33 -5.82 -3.13
CA GLN A 57 -6.83 -4.74 -2.28
C GLN A 57 -7.69 -3.48 -2.43
N LEU A 58 -8.16 -2.95 -1.30
CA LEU A 58 -8.83 -1.66 -1.19
C LEU A 58 -7.85 -0.51 -1.48
N PRO A 59 -8.31 0.58 -2.14
CA PRO A 59 -7.51 1.78 -2.25
C PRO A 59 -7.25 2.38 -0.86
N GLU A 60 -6.12 3.06 -0.71
CA GLU A 60 -5.77 3.83 0.48
C GLU A 60 -5.29 5.23 0.07
N LYS A 61 -5.36 6.18 1.01
CA LYS A 61 -4.83 7.52 0.77
C LYS A 61 -3.32 7.47 0.70
N THR A 62 -2.77 8.11 -0.31
CA THR A 62 -1.33 8.20 -0.53
C THR A 62 -0.93 9.65 -0.71
N LEU A 63 0.20 10.03 -0.13
CA LEU A 63 0.89 11.27 -0.48
C LEU A 63 1.91 10.96 -1.56
N THR A 64 1.86 11.70 -2.66
CA THR A 64 2.82 11.61 -3.76
C THR A 64 3.71 12.84 -3.78
N VAL A 65 5.02 12.60 -3.83
CA VAL A 65 6.06 13.59 -4.02
C VAL A 65 6.54 13.49 -5.47
N LYS A 66 6.34 14.56 -6.24
CA LYS A 66 6.87 14.70 -7.58
C LYS A 66 8.02 15.70 -7.56
N PHE A 67 9.15 15.31 -8.14
CA PHE A 67 10.31 16.20 -8.22
C PHE A 67 10.24 17.09 -9.45
N LYS A 68 10.57 18.37 -9.30
CA LYS A 68 10.61 19.33 -10.42
C LYS A 68 11.90 19.21 -11.23
N GLN A 69 12.96 18.69 -10.61
CA GLN A 69 14.28 18.56 -11.20
C GLN A 69 14.85 17.18 -10.90
N ASN A 70 15.73 16.70 -11.79
CA ASN A 70 16.46 15.44 -11.59
C ASN A 70 17.74 15.70 -10.78
N ASP A 71 17.60 15.90 -9.48
CA ASP A 71 18.70 16.11 -8.53
C ASP A 71 18.81 14.92 -7.56
N LYS A 72 19.96 14.23 -7.62
CA LYS A 72 20.25 13.07 -6.78
C LYS A 72 20.30 13.42 -5.28
N ASN A 73 20.77 14.62 -4.93
CA ASN A 73 20.83 15.05 -3.53
C ASN A 73 19.42 15.28 -2.99
N LEU A 74 18.55 15.91 -3.80
CA LEU A 74 17.14 16.10 -3.48
C LEU A 74 16.44 14.75 -3.27
N PHE A 75 16.65 13.78 -4.17
CA PHE A 75 16.08 12.44 -4.04
C PHE A 75 16.53 11.75 -2.75
N LEU A 76 17.82 11.83 -2.41
CA LEU A 76 18.36 11.22 -1.21
C LEU A 76 17.79 11.87 0.05
N LEU A 77 17.69 13.20 0.11
CA LEU A 77 17.15 13.93 1.26
C LEU A 77 15.66 13.63 1.47
N VAL A 78 14.85 13.73 0.41
CA VAL A 78 13.42 13.40 0.48
C VAL A 78 13.20 11.93 0.84
N GLY A 79 13.95 11.03 0.21
CA GLY A 79 13.91 9.60 0.53
C GLY A 79 14.28 9.32 1.99
N HIS A 80 15.30 10.00 2.53
CA HIS A 80 15.70 9.88 3.93
C HIS A 80 14.61 10.38 4.89
N ILE A 81 14.01 11.54 4.62
CA ILE A 81 12.93 12.12 5.43
C ILE A 81 11.73 11.15 5.51
N ILE A 82 11.32 10.58 4.37
CA ILE A 82 10.21 9.61 4.32
C ILE A 82 10.61 8.30 5.02
N GLY A 83 11.83 7.80 4.77
CA GLY A 83 12.37 6.58 5.36
C GLY A 83 12.45 6.63 6.89
N ASN A 84 12.80 7.79 7.47
CA ASN A 84 12.82 8.02 8.92
C ASN A 84 11.43 7.88 9.59
N ARG A 85 10.35 7.79 8.80
CA ARG A 85 9.00 7.54 9.30
C ARG A 85 8.55 6.10 9.15
N HIS A 86 9.44 5.22 8.70
CA HIS A 86 9.14 3.81 8.45
C HIS A 86 7.90 3.62 7.57
N ARG A 87 7.66 4.58 6.65
CA ARG A 87 6.58 4.47 5.67
C ARG A 87 7.06 3.61 4.51
N PRO A 88 6.30 2.59 4.08
CA PRO A 88 6.59 1.95 2.81
C PRO A 88 6.43 2.98 1.68
N ILE A 89 7.31 2.92 0.69
CA ILE A 89 7.31 3.80 -0.47
C ILE A 89 7.11 3.01 -1.76
N SER A 90 6.46 3.64 -2.73
CA SER A 90 6.41 3.22 -4.12
C SER A 90 7.19 4.24 -4.93
N ILE A 91 8.03 3.77 -5.84
CA ILE A 91 8.81 4.62 -6.75
C ILE A 91 8.34 4.34 -8.17
N ARG A 92 7.69 5.31 -8.81
CA ARG A 92 7.16 5.19 -10.18
C ARG A 92 7.23 6.52 -10.89
N ASN A 93 7.61 6.55 -12.16
CA ASN A 93 7.58 7.74 -13.02
C ASN A 93 8.19 8.99 -12.36
N GLU A 94 9.37 8.85 -11.73
CA GLU A 94 10.05 9.94 -11.01
C GLU A 94 9.24 10.54 -9.84
N THR A 95 8.32 9.76 -9.27
CA THR A 95 7.58 10.11 -8.07
C THR A 95 7.82 9.10 -6.98
N ILE A 96 7.78 9.57 -5.74
CA ILE A 96 7.73 8.73 -4.54
C ILE A 96 6.34 8.88 -3.95
N SER A 97 5.61 7.78 -3.78
CA SER A 97 4.34 7.80 -3.05
C SER A 97 4.40 6.90 -1.82
N PHE A 98 3.61 7.22 -0.81
CA PHE A 98 3.51 6.44 0.42
C PHE A 98 2.15 6.64 1.08
N PRO A 99 1.66 5.66 1.86
CA PRO A 99 0.34 5.74 2.48
C PRO A 99 0.31 6.75 3.64
N ILE A 100 -0.80 7.45 3.76
CA ILE A 100 -1.13 8.39 4.85
C ILE A 100 -2.46 8.01 5.49
N HIS A 101 -2.65 8.38 6.76
CA HIS A 101 -3.87 8.09 7.48
C HIS A 101 -5.03 8.98 7.02
N ASP A 102 -4.76 10.28 6.90
CA ASP A 102 -5.74 11.28 6.48
C ASP A 102 -5.05 12.53 5.88
N ASN A 103 -5.86 13.49 5.45
CA ASN A 103 -5.36 14.67 4.72
C ASN A 103 -4.54 15.63 5.60
N SER A 104 -4.64 15.55 6.94
CA SER A 104 -3.87 16.41 7.85
C SER A 104 -2.37 16.08 7.83
N GLU A 105 -2.00 14.86 7.39
CA GLU A 105 -0.58 14.52 7.20
C GLU A 105 0.08 15.37 6.11
N MET A 106 -0.67 16.03 5.22
CA MET A 106 -0.13 17.00 4.25
C MET A 106 0.69 18.08 4.94
N GLU A 107 0.12 18.75 5.95
CA GLU A 107 0.76 19.84 6.68
C GLU A 107 2.00 19.36 7.47
N LEU A 108 1.99 18.09 7.91
CA LEU A 108 3.16 17.48 8.53
C LEU A 108 4.29 17.36 7.50
N PHE A 109 4.02 16.79 6.32
CA PHE A 109 5.05 16.57 5.31
C PHE A 109 5.53 17.86 4.66
N GLU A 110 4.67 18.86 4.46
CA GLU A 110 5.09 20.20 4.04
C GLU A 110 6.12 20.82 5.00
N ARG A 111 5.90 20.67 6.32
CA ARG A 111 6.86 21.14 7.35
C ARG A 111 8.15 20.32 7.33
N LEU A 112 8.08 19.01 7.13
CA LEU A 112 9.28 18.17 7.05
C LEU A 112 10.11 18.47 5.81
N PHE A 113 9.48 18.79 4.70
CA PHE A 113 10.13 19.14 3.45
C PHE A 113 10.43 20.63 3.31
N HIS A 114 10.33 21.45 4.36
CA HIS A 114 10.43 22.91 4.26
C HIS A 114 11.71 23.40 3.55
N GLU A 115 12.84 22.70 3.68
CA GLU A 115 14.11 23.06 3.00
C GLU A 115 14.06 22.84 1.47
N VAL A 116 13.19 21.95 1.01
CA VAL A 116 13.10 21.50 -0.40
C VAL A 116 11.72 21.68 -1.01
N ILE A 117 10.77 22.31 -0.29
CA ILE A 117 9.35 22.38 -0.68
C ILE A 117 9.16 23.07 -2.04
N HIS A 118 10.06 23.97 -2.42
CA HIS A 118 10.02 24.67 -3.70
C HIS A 118 10.44 23.77 -4.88
N GLU A 119 11.19 22.70 -4.63
CA GLU A 119 11.73 21.75 -5.62
C GLU A 119 10.83 20.52 -5.85
N ILE A 120 9.74 20.41 -5.08
CA ILE A 120 8.79 19.30 -5.15
C ILE A 120 7.36 19.80 -5.30
N ASP A 121 6.50 18.92 -5.80
CA ASP A 121 5.05 19.06 -5.74
C ASP A 121 4.48 17.92 -4.91
N LEU A 122 3.53 18.24 -4.02
CA LEU A 122 2.85 17.30 -3.16
C LEU A 122 1.39 17.17 -3.60
N SER A 123 0.89 15.94 -3.67
CA SER A 123 -0.52 15.67 -3.97
C SER A 123 -1.01 14.44 -3.22
N ILE A 124 -2.24 14.51 -2.72
CA ILE A 124 -2.94 13.36 -2.14
C ILE A 124 -3.81 12.71 -3.21
N ASP A 125 -3.74 11.38 -3.28
CA ASP A 125 -4.62 10.56 -4.12
C ASP A 125 -5.10 9.32 -3.37
N GLU A 126 -6.27 8.80 -3.75
CA GLU A 126 -6.82 7.55 -3.23
C GLU A 126 -6.64 6.45 -4.27
N GLN A 127 -5.67 5.57 -4.02
CA GLN A 127 -5.26 4.56 -4.98
C GLN A 127 -4.85 3.26 -4.29
N ARG A 128 -4.83 2.17 -5.05
CA ARG A 128 -4.23 0.92 -4.59
C ARG A 128 -2.71 1.09 -4.53
N PHE A 129 -2.19 1.24 -3.31
CA PHE A 129 -0.77 1.40 -3.07
C PHE A 129 -0.02 0.05 -3.18
N ILE A 130 1.03 0.01 -4.00
CA ILE A 130 1.89 -1.16 -4.18
C ILE A 130 3.31 -0.76 -3.75
N PRO A 131 3.82 -1.27 -2.61
CA PRO A 131 5.15 -0.92 -2.14
C PRO A 131 6.25 -1.39 -3.12
N HIS A 132 7.40 -0.73 -3.09
CA HIS A 132 8.59 -1.21 -3.79
C HIS A 132 9.07 -2.54 -3.18
N THR A 133 9.46 -3.51 -4.01
CA THR A 133 9.75 -4.91 -3.61
C THR A 133 10.83 -5.06 -2.55
N SER A 134 11.75 -4.10 -2.44
CA SER A 134 12.82 -4.09 -1.43
C SER A 134 12.37 -3.61 -0.04
N MET A 135 11.10 -3.26 0.14
CA MET A 135 10.56 -2.75 1.40
C MET A 135 9.79 -3.80 2.20
N ASP A 136 9.72 -5.03 1.69
CA ASP A 136 9.18 -6.19 2.40
C ASP A 136 10.12 -6.75 3.49
N VAL A 137 11.21 -6.05 3.81
CA VAL A 137 12.16 -6.46 4.84
C VAL A 137 11.61 -6.12 6.23
N HIS A 138 10.63 -6.89 6.67
CA HIS A 138 10.53 -7.27 8.07
C HIS A 138 11.18 -8.65 8.23
N GLU A 139 12.51 -8.68 8.08
CA GLU A 139 13.31 -9.73 8.72
C GLU A 139 13.53 -9.34 10.18
N HIS A 140 12.69 -9.86 11.06
CA HIS A 140 13.03 -10.14 12.45
C HIS A 140 12.44 -11.48 12.85
#